data_AF-A0A542I289-F1
#
_entry.id   AF-A0A542I289-F1
#
_cell.length_a   1.000
_cell.length_b   1.000
_cell.length_c   1.000
_cell.angle_alpha   90.00
_cell.angle_beta   90.00
_cell.angle_gamma   90.00
#
_symmetry.space_group_name_H-M   'P 1'
#
loop_
_entity.id
_entity.type
_entity.pdbx_description
1 polymer ?
#
loop_
_entity_poly.entity_id
_entity_poly.type
_entity_poly.pdbx_seq_one_letter_code
_entity_poly.pdbx_strand_id
1 'polypeptide(L)'
;MVPPSSSNVRELEALAPACIGWYGEHPFIADVGVVLENLKCFFRYYPEFDEKRAITALDPYEFAERLASLIISAVYEGLAAAYSLMQFMNFLHDSGRWFGSSESYRAVNGILTDIICLDMSVRLRTPQV
;
A
#
# COMPACT_ATOMS: atom_id res chain seq x y z
N MET A 1 2.56 13.28 23.55
CA MET A 1 3.06 11.90 23.59
C MET A 1 2.64 11.26 22.27
N VAL A 2 3.58 10.91 21.38
CA VAL A 2 3.24 10.26 20.11
C VAL A 2 2.81 8.83 20.45
N PRO A 3 1.64 8.35 19.99
CA PRO A 3 1.26 6.96 20.21
C PRO A 3 2.34 6.03 19.65
N PRO A 4 2.63 4.89 20.32
CA PRO A 4 3.63 3.95 19.83
C PRO A 4 3.29 3.52 18.41
N SER A 5 4.32 3.39 17.58
CA SER A 5 4.20 2.94 16.20
C SER A 5 3.55 1.55 16.17
N SER A 6 2.53 1.37 15.33
CA SER A 6 1.86 0.08 15.16
C SER A 6 2.88 -1.01 14.82
N SER A 7 2.61 -2.27 15.18
CA SER A 7 3.45 -3.41 14.77
C SER A 7 3.69 -3.40 13.25
N ASN A 8 2.64 -3.05 12.49
CA ASN A 8 2.69 -2.92 11.04
C ASN A 8 3.67 -1.84 10.56
N VAL A 9 3.74 -0.69 11.23
CA VAL A 9 4.70 0.37 10.85
C VAL A 9 6.13 -0.04 11.22
N ARG A 10 6.34 -0.74 12.34
CA ARG A 10 7.66 -1.29 12.68
C ARG A 10 8.12 -2.33 11.66
N GLU A 11 7.22 -3.17 11.18
CA GLU A 11 7.50 -4.12 10.09
C GLU A 11 7.86 -3.39 8.79
N LEU A 12 7.11 -2.34 8.44
CA LEU A 12 7.44 -1.49 7.28
C LEU A 12 8.82 -0.84 7.41
N GLU A 13 9.16 -0.30 8.58
CA GLU A 13 10.47 0.30 8.86
C GLU A 13 11.60 -0.73 8.70
N ALA A 14 11.37 -1.98 9.10
CA ALA A 14 12.33 -3.06 8.89
C ALA A 14 12.50 -3.45 7.40
N LEU A 15 11.45 -3.30 6.59
CA LEU A 15 11.48 -3.55 5.14
C LEU A 15 12.03 -2.36 4.33
N ALA A 16 12.01 -1.15 4.90
CA ALA A 16 12.32 0.09 4.19
C ALA A 16 13.68 0.08 3.47
N PRO A 17 14.80 -0.41 4.05
CA PRO A 17 16.08 -0.43 3.34
C PRO A 17 16.05 -1.28 2.06
N ALA A 18 15.39 -2.44 2.10
CA ALA A 18 15.25 -3.31 0.93
C ALA A 18 14.29 -2.71 -0.10
N CYS A 19 13.20 -2.09 0.36
CA CYS A 19 12.26 -1.37 -0.49
C CYS A 19 12.96 -0.22 -1.23
N ILE A 20 13.76 0.60 -0.53
CA ILE A 20 14.55 1.70 -1.12
C ILE A 20 15.53 1.17 -2.18
N GLY A 21 16.22 0.06 -1.89
CA GLY A 21 17.12 -0.59 -2.85
C GLY A 21 16.39 -1.01 -4.12
N TRP A 22 15.26 -1.73 -3.99
CA TRP A 22 14.42 -2.14 -5.12
C TRP A 22 13.89 -0.91 -5.90
N TYR A 23 13.50 0.15 -5.20
CA TYR A 23 13.05 1.40 -5.80
C TYR A 23 14.13 2.09 -6.65
N GLY A 24 15.40 1.97 -6.27
CA GLY A 24 16.53 2.50 -7.05
C GLY A 24 16.75 1.79 -8.39
N GLU A 25 16.26 0.55 -8.52
CA GLU A 25 16.37 -0.26 -9.74
C GLU A 25 15.16 -0.06 -10.68
N HIS A 26 14.09 0.59 -10.20
CA HIS A 26 12.82 0.72 -10.91
C HIS A 26 12.42 2.20 -11.07
N PRO A 27 12.30 2.72 -12.32
CA PRO A 27 11.98 4.12 -12.53
C PRO A 27 10.50 4.40 -12.24
N PHE A 28 10.21 5.05 -11.11
CA PHE A 28 8.87 5.52 -10.75
C PHE A 28 8.79 7.05 -10.74
N ILE A 29 7.57 7.57 -10.92
CA ILE A 29 7.30 9.01 -10.86
C ILE A 29 7.35 9.52 -9.40
N ALA A 30 6.85 8.71 -8.46
CA ALA A 30 6.78 9.09 -7.06
C ALA A 30 8.13 8.86 -6.36
N ASP A 31 8.56 9.82 -5.54
CA ASP A 31 9.71 9.68 -4.65
C ASP A 31 9.48 8.59 -3.59
N VAL A 32 10.51 7.80 -3.31
CA VAL A 32 10.43 6.67 -2.37
C VAL A 32 10.09 7.11 -0.94
N GLY A 33 10.52 8.31 -0.52
CA GLY A 33 10.15 8.87 0.78
C GLY A 33 8.65 9.14 0.87
N VAL A 34 8.05 9.69 -0.19
CA VAL A 34 6.59 9.91 -0.27
C VAL A 34 5.83 8.59 -0.20
N VAL A 35 6.31 7.57 -0.90
CA VAL A 35 5.73 6.22 -0.88
C VAL A 35 5.74 5.64 0.54
N LEU A 36 6.90 5.69 1.22
CA LEU A 36 7.03 5.18 2.57
C LEU A 36 6.13 5.94 3.56
N GLU A 37 5.98 7.25 3.45
CA GLU A 37 5.09 8.03 4.32
C GLU A 37 3.62 7.68 4.10
N ASN A 38 3.19 7.50 2.85
CA ASN A 38 1.82 7.04 2.54
C ASN A 38 1.56 5.63 3.09
N LEU A 39 2.53 4.71 2.95
CA LEU A 39 2.45 3.36 3.51
C LEU A 39 2.36 3.39 5.04
N LYS A 40 3.19 4.21 5.71
CA LYS A 40 3.13 4.40 7.17
C LYS A 40 1.76 4.90 7.60
N CYS A 41 1.19 5.85 6.86
CA CYS A 41 -0.12 6.40 7.15
C CYS A 41 -1.21 5.33 7.08
N PHE A 42 -1.21 4.52 6.01
CA PHE A 42 -2.14 3.40 5.86
C PHE A 42 -1.95 2.33 6.95
N PHE A 43 -0.73 1.82 7.12
CA PHE A 43 -0.42 0.73 8.04
C PHE A 43 -0.52 1.10 9.52
N ARG A 44 -0.50 2.40 9.86
CA ARG A 44 -0.82 2.87 11.21
C ARG A 44 -2.22 2.48 11.66
N TYR A 45 -3.17 2.41 10.73
CA TYR A 45 -4.58 2.10 11.01
C TYR A 45 -5.01 0.73 10.46
N TYR A 46 -4.08 0.00 9.84
CA TYR A 46 -4.33 -1.36 9.41
C TYR A 46 -4.38 -2.29 10.63
N PRO A 47 -5.33 -3.25 10.69
CA PRO A 47 -5.48 -4.13 11.85
C PRO A 47 -4.19 -4.87 12.20
N GLU A 48 -3.89 -4.93 13.49
CA GLU A 48 -2.90 -5.84 14.06
C GLU A 48 -3.68 -7.03 14.60
N PHE A 49 -3.67 -8.16 13.90
CA PHE A 49 -4.25 -9.39 14.44
C PHE A 49 -3.13 -10.33 14.87
N ASP A 50 -3.11 -10.66 16.17
CA ASP A 50 -2.29 -11.68 16.87
C ASP A 50 -1.14 -12.26 16.04
N GLU A 51 0.11 -11.77 16.23
CA GLU A 51 1.44 -12.28 15.81
C GLU A 51 1.61 -12.97 14.43
N LYS A 52 0.56 -13.13 13.62
CA LYS A 52 0.47 -14.04 12.47
C LYS A 52 0.11 -13.32 11.20
N ARG A 53 -0.46 -12.11 11.27
CA ARG A 53 -0.72 -11.29 10.09
C ARG A 53 0.32 -10.18 9.99
N ALA A 54 1.15 -10.32 8.97
CA ALA A 54 2.24 -9.43 8.62
C ALA A 54 1.82 -8.57 7.43
N ILE A 55 2.37 -7.37 7.27
CA ILE A 55 2.09 -6.52 6.09
C ILE A 55 2.60 -7.17 4.79
N THR A 56 3.43 -8.20 4.91
CA THR A 56 3.86 -9.12 3.84
C THR A 56 2.84 -10.20 3.45
N ALA A 57 1.68 -10.27 4.12
CA ALA A 57 0.65 -11.28 3.90
C ALA A 57 -0.75 -10.70 4.15
N LEU A 58 -1.13 -9.72 3.33
CA LEU A 58 -2.39 -8.98 3.49
C LEU A 58 -3.61 -9.87 3.25
N ASP A 59 -4.63 -9.68 4.09
CA ASP A 59 -5.97 -10.23 3.89
C ASP A 59 -6.74 -9.33 2.92
N PRO A 60 -7.26 -9.85 1.78
CA PRO A 60 -7.90 -9.01 0.78
C PRO A 60 -9.16 -8.28 1.25
N TYR A 61 -9.93 -8.89 2.16
CA TYR A 61 -11.18 -8.31 2.63
C TYR A 61 -10.90 -7.13 3.57
N GLU A 62 -10.02 -7.32 4.56
CA GLU A 62 -9.61 -6.26 5.48
C GLU A 62 -8.88 -5.13 4.74
N PHE A 63 -8.04 -5.49 3.77
CA PHE A 63 -7.39 -4.54 2.88
C PHE A 63 -8.40 -3.66 2.14
N ALA A 64 -9.39 -4.26 1.50
CA ALA A 64 -10.43 -3.53 0.79
C ALA A 64 -11.22 -2.60 1.72
N GLU A 65 -11.63 -3.10 2.89
CA GLU A 65 -12.39 -2.32 3.87
C GLU A 65 -11.62 -1.09 4.35
N ARG A 66 -10.34 -1.27 4.70
CA ARG A 66 -9.50 -0.17 5.20
C ARG A 66 -9.16 0.85 4.13
N LEU A 67 -8.85 0.39 2.92
CA LEU A 67 -8.57 1.29 1.80
C LEU A 67 -9.82 2.07 1.40
N ALA A 68 -10.98 1.42 1.36
CA ALA A 68 -12.26 2.10 1.11
C ALA A 68 -12.57 3.15 2.19
N SER A 69 -12.37 2.81 3.47
CA SER A 69 -12.56 3.75 4.58
C SER A 69 -11.64 4.98 4.45
N LEU A 70 -10.39 4.78 4.07
CA LEU A 70 -9.45 5.89 3.83
C LEU A 70 -9.89 6.75 2.65
N ILE A 71 -10.26 6.14 1.52
CA ILE A 71 -10.74 6.88 0.34
C ILE A 71 -12.01 7.69 0.66
N ILE A 72 -12.97 7.11 1.39
CA ILE A 72 -14.22 7.80 1.75
C ILE A 72 -13.97 9.00 2.67
N SER A 73 -13.04 8.86 3.62
CA SER A 73 -12.73 9.92 4.59
C SER A 73 -11.78 10.99 4.03
N ALA A 74 -10.88 10.61 3.13
CA ALA A 74 -9.80 11.43 2.62
C ALA A 74 -9.38 10.93 1.22
N VAL A 75 -10.10 11.34 0.18
CA VAL A 75 -9.97 10.80 -1.19
C VAL A 75 -8.53 10.90 -1.71
N TYR A 76 -7.88 12.05 -1.55
CA TYR A 76 -6.52 12.25 -2.07
C TYR A 76 -5.51 11.34 -1.37
N GLU A 77 -5.58 11.24 -0.05
CA GLU A 77 -4.73 10.40 0.79
C GLU A 77 -4.98 8.92 0.51
N GLY A 78 -6.24 8.52 0.33
CA GLY A 78 -6.60 7.15 -0.04
C GLY A 78 -6.08 6.74 -1.41
N LEU A 79 -6.17 7.62 -2.40
CA LEU A 79 -5.59 7.38 -3.71
C LEU A 79 -4.06 7.33 -3.66
N ALA A 80 -3.41 8.28 -2.96
CA ALA A 80 -1.95 8.27 -2.78
C ALA A 80 -1.47 6.99 -2.09
N ALA A 81 -2.20 6.51 -1.09
CA ALA A 81 -1.97 5.22 -0.46
C ALA A 81 -2.13 4.06 -1.45
N ALA A 82 -3.18 4.03 -2.28
CA ALA A 82 -3.38 2.98 -3.28
C ALA A 82 -2.20 2.87 -4.28
N TYR A 83 -1.72 3.99 -4.82
CA TYR A 83 -0.54 3.99 -5.70
C TYR A 83 0.72 3.49 -4.97
N SER A 84 0.93 3.92 -3.73
CA SER A 84 2.08 3.51 -2.91
C SER A 84 2.00 2.02 -2.54
N LEU A 85 0.80 1.51 -2.25
CA LEU A 85 0.53 0.11 -1.97
C LEU A 85 0.75 -0.78 -3.19
N MET A 86 0.41 -0.32 -4.40
CA MET A 86 0.71 -1.04 -5.64
C MET A 86 2.22 -1.26 -5.81
N GLN A 87 3.02 -0.22 -5.59
CA GLN A 87 4.48 -0.33 -5.66
C GLN A 87 5.03 -1.24 -4.56
N PHE A 88 4.48 -1.15 -3.35
CA PHE A 88 4.86 -2.03 -2.25
C PHE A 88 4.54 -3.50 -2.54
N MET A 89 3.37 -3.79 -3.12
CA MET A 89 2.99 -5.14 -3.54
C MET A 89 3.96 -5.71 -4.58
N ASN A 90 4.35 -4.91 -5.57
CA ASN A 90 5.35 -5.31 -6.56
C ASN A 90 6.71 -5.58 -5.91
N PHE A 91 7.18 -4.70 -5.03
CA PHE A 91 8.39 -4.92 -4.24
C PHE A 91 8.35 -6.26 -3.48
N LEU A 92 7.25 -6.52 -2.76
CA LEU A 92 7.11 -7.75 -1.98
C LEU A 92 7.14 -8.99 -2.86
N HIS A 93 6.49 -8.93 -4.02
CA HIS A 93 6.50 -10.03 -4.98
C HIS A 93 7.89 -10.26 -5.58
N ASP A 94 8.48 -9.22 -6.16
CA ASP A 94 9.73 -9.31 -6.91
C ASP A 94 10.92 -9.71 -6.04
N SER A 95 10.89 -9.30 -4.76
CA SER A 95 11.92 -9.65 -3.79
C SER A 95 11.64 -10.96 -3.02
N GLY A 96 10.56 -11.69 -3.34
CA GLY A 96 10.18 -12.93 -2.67
C GLY A 96 9.79 -12.75 -1.20
N ARG A 97 9.33 -11.56 -0.82
CA ARG A 97 8.93 -11.18 0.54
C ARG A 97 7.42 -11.23 0.78
N TRP A 98 6.64 -11.63 -0.23
CA TRP A 98 5.23 -11.95 -0.04
C TRP A 98 5.09 -13.33 0.62
N PHE A 99 4.53 -13.35 1.83
CA PHE A 99 4.27 -14.59 2.59
C PHE A 99 2.79 -15.00 2.59
N GLY A 100 1.91 -14.22 1.95
CA GLY A 100 0.53 -14.63 1.69
C GLY A 100 0.43 -15.70 0.62
N SER A 101 -0.78 -16.19 0.35
CA SER A 101 -1.01 -17.08 -0.78
C SER A 101 -0.92 -16.32 -2.11
N SER A 102 -0.70 -17.03 -3.21
CA SER A 102 -0.78 -16.42 -4.55
C SER A 102 -2.19 -15.89 -4.86
N GLU A 103 -3.22 -16.48 -4.25
CA GLU A 103 -4.60 -16.02 -4.38
C GLU A 103 -4.81 -14.68 -3.66
N SER A 104 -4.33 -14.55 -2.41
CA SER A 104 -4.44 -13.28 -1.69
C SER A 104 -3.61 -12.18 -2.36
N TYR A 105 -2.44 -12.50 -2.92
CA TYR A 105 -1.66 -11.55 -3.72
C TYR A 105 -2.45 -11.01 -4.91
N ARG A 106 -3.08 -11.91 -5.70
CA ARG A 106 -3.87 -11.53 -6.87
C ARG A 106 -5.10 -10.72 -6.49
N ALA A 107 -5.78 -11.09 -5.40
CA ALA A 107 -6.95 -10.37 -4.94
C ALA A 107 -6.61 -8.92 -4.51
N VAL A 108 -5.54 -8.73 -3.72
CA VAL A 108 -5.08 -7.40 -3.30
C VAL A 108 -4.65 -6.55 -4.51
N ASN A 109 -3.89 -7.13 -5.45
CA ASN A 109 -3.51 -6.43 -6.67
C ASN A 109 -4.70 -6.09 -7.56
N GLY A 110 -5.71 -6.96 -7.64
CA GLY A 110 -6.95 -6.70 -8.35
C GLY A 110 -7.67 -5.46 -7.80
N ILE A 111 -7.85 -5.41 -6.48
CA ILE A 111 -8.45 -4.26 -5.78
C ILE A 111 -7.70 -2.96 -6.10
N LEU A 112 -6.37 -2.97 -5.98
CA LEU A 112 -5.53 -1.80 -6.27
C LEU A 112 -5.61 -1.38 -7.74
N THR A 113 -5.61 -2.35 -8.65
CA THR A 113 -5.71 -2.10 -10.10
C THR A 113 -7.04 -1.43 -10.43
N ASP A 114 -8.16 -1.94 -9.88
CA ASP A 114 -9.49 -1.40 -10.14
C ASP A 114 -9.61 0.06 -9.66
N ILE A 115 -9.12 0.36 -8.46
CA ILE A 115 -9.12 1.71 -7.89
C ILE A 115 -8.29 2.67 -8.75
N ILE A 116 -7.08 2.28 -9.12
CA ILE A 116 -6.17 3.11 -9.91
C ILE A 116 -6.72 3.34 -11.33
N CYS A 117 -7.26 2.30 -11.96
CA CYS A 117 -7.90 2.41 -13.27
C CYS A 117 -9.11 3.36 -13.23
N LEU A 118 -9.90 3.32 -12.16
CA LEU A 118 -11.04 4.22 -11.98
C LEU A 118 -10.60 5.67 -11.83
N ASP A 119 -9.61 5.96 -10.97
CA ASP A 119 -9.04 7.31 -10.81
C ASP A 119 -8.48 7.86 -12.13
N MET A 120 -7.67 7.07 -12.84
CA MET A 120 -7.15 7.48 -14.15
C MET A 120 -8.27 7.75 -15.16
N SER A 121 -9.30 6.91 -15.19
CA SER A 121 -10.46 7.09 -16.08
C SER A 121 -11.22 8.38 -15.79
N VAL A 122 -11.35 8.76 -14.52
CA VAL A 122 -11.95 10.04 -14.11
C VAL A 122 -11.07 11.20 -14.57
N ARG A 123 -9.76 11.14 -14.31
CA ARG A 123 -8.81 12.20 -14.72
C ARG A 123 -8.78 12.43 -16.23
N LEU A 124 -8.93 11.39 -17.03
CA LEU A 124 -9.00 11.50 -18.49
C LEU A 124 -10.33 12.11 -18.98
N ARG A 125 -11.41 12.02 -18.19
CA ARG A 125 -12.74 12.55 -18.55
C ARG A 125 -12.97 13.99 -18.11
N THR A 126 -12.28 14.46 -17.07
CA THR A 126 -12.30 15.87 -16.63
C THR A 126 -11.04 16.57 -17.11
N PRO A 127 -11.08 17.37 -18.20
CA PRO A 127 -9.94 18.21 -18.57
C PRO A 127 -9.67 19.19 -17.42
N GLN A 128 -8.41 19.27 -16.99
CA GLN A 128 -7.99 20.27 -16.01
C GLN A 128 -8.16 21.66 -16.66
N VAL A 129 -9.03 22.48 -16.06
CA VAL A 129 -9.29 23.87 -16.46
C VAL A 129 -8.29 24.78 -15.76
#